data_AF-F2NI99-F1
#
_entry.id   AF-F2NI99-F1
#
_cell.length_a   1.000
_cell.length_b   1.000
_cell.length_c   1.000
_cell.angle_alpha   90.00
_cell.angle_beta   90.00
_cell.angle_gamma   90.00
#
_symmetry.space_group_name_H-M   'P 1'
#
loop_
_entity.id
_entity.type
_entity.pdbx_description
1 polymer ?
#
loop_
_entity_poly.entity_id
_entity_poly.type
_entity_poly.pdbx_seq_one_letter_code
_entity_poly.pdbx_strand_id
1 'polypeptide(L)'
;MTSAGSPIKGVADNNPQLQHHFELVKEIIAKQDMLSRVPEEYLVFSFQHLEDLVKFAYFAGFIQLGEARQFLLLPKEAMRPRLRQWYEEIREKGCWLC
;
A
#
# COMPACT_ATOMS: atom_id res chain seq x y z
N MET A 1 10.32 24.61 11.20
CA MET A 1 10.27 23.69 10.05
C MET A 1 9.29 22.59 10.42
N THR A 2 8.14 22.56 9.76
CA THR A 2 6.96 21.75 10.10
C THR A 2 7.24 20.28 9.85
N SER A 3 7.15 19.49 10.92
CA SER A 3 7.21 18.03 10.87
C SER A 3 6.04 17.53 10.02
N ALA A 4 6.37 16.83 8.92
CA ALA A 4 5.39 16.06 8.17
C ALA A 4 4.91 14.92 9.08
N GLY A 5 3.77 15.12 9.73
CA GLY A 5 3.15 14.12 10.58
C GLY A 5 2.71 12.93 9.72
N SER A 6 3.53 11.87 9.72
CA SER A 6 3.05 10.53 9.38
C SER A 6 1.78 10.26 10.18
N PRO A 7 0.70 9.77 9.55
CA PRO A 7 -0.48 9.40 10.29
C PRO A 7 -0.13 8.31 11.32
N ILE A 8 -0.71 8.50 12.49
CA ILE A 8 -0.41 7.83 13.75
C ILE A 8 -0.60 6.32 13.58
N LYS A 9 0.51 5.56 13.69
CA LYS A 9 0.57 4.10 13.54
C LYS A 9 -0.57 3.38 14.31
N GLY A 10 -0.98 3.89 15.47
CA GLY A 10 -2.05 3.28 16.29
C GLY A 10 -3.51 3.65 15.95
N VAL A 11 -3.78 4.65 15.10
CA VAL A 11 -5.17 5.05 14.73
C VAL A 11 -5.64 4.30 13.48
N ALA A 12 -4.72 3.97 12.57
CA ALA A 12 -5.04 3.27 11.33
C ALA A 12 -5.30 1.77 11.55
N ASP A 13 -4.64 1.16 12.55
CA ASP A 13 -4.74 -0.29 12.81
C ASP A 13 -6.10 -0.74 13.39
N ASN A 14 -6.95 0.20 13.84
CA ASN A 14 -8.32 -0.09 14.30
C ASN A 14 -9.41 0.37 13.31
N ASN A 15 -9.04 0.71 12.08
CA ASN A 15 -10.01 1.16 11.08
C ASN A 15 -10.55 -0.04 10.29
N PRO A 16 -11.83 -0.43 10.47
CA PRO A 16 -12.41 -1.60 9.80
C PRO A 16 -12.45 -1.44 8.27
N GLN A 17 -12.49 -0.20 7.77
CA GLN A 17 -12.45 0.06 6.33
C GLN A 17 -11.07 -0.22 5.75
N LEU A 18 -9.98 0.17 6.45
CA LEU A 18 -8.62 -0.14 6.02
C LEU A 18 -8.35 -1.65 6.09
N GLN A 19 -8.89 -2.33 7.10
CA GLN A 19 -8.80 -3.79 7.18
C GLN A 19 -9.56 -4.47 6.05
N HIS A 20 -10.75 -3.98 5.69
CA HIS A 20 -11.48 -4.48 4.53
C HIS A 20 -10.70 -4.25 3.22
N HIS A 21 -10.13 -3.06 3.03
CA HIS A 21 -9.28 -2.76 1.87
C HIS A 21 -8.05 -3.65 1.80
N PHE A 22 -7.44 -4.00 2.94
CA PHE A 22 -6.31 -4.92 3.01
C PHE A 22 -6.68 -6.31 2.47
N GLU A 23 -7.82 -6.86 2.88
CA GLU A 23 -8.29 -8.14 2.34
C GLU A 23 -8.64 -8.05 0.85
N LEU A 24 -9.26 -6.95 0.40
CA LEU A 24 -9.53 -6.74 -1.04
C LEU A 24 -8.26 -6.71 -1.89
N VAL A 25 -7.22 -6.02 -1.41
CA VAL A 25 -5.93 -5.95 -2.13
C VAL A 25 -5.26 -7.33 -2.16
N LYS A 26 -5.31 -8.10 -1.05
CA LYS A 26 -4.84 -9.49 -1.04
C LYS A 26 -5.59 -10.35 -2.05
N GLU A 27 -6.92 -10.22 -2.14
CA GLU A 27 -7.72 -10.93 -3.14
C GLU A 27 -7.35 -10.55 -4.57
N ILE A 28 -7.11 -9.27 -4.85
CA ILE A 28 -6.65 -8.80 -6.18
C ILE A 28 -5.32 -9.47 -6.53
N ILE A 29 -4.35 -9.47 -5.61
CA ILE A 29 -3.04 -10.10 -5.82
C ILE A 29 -3.18 -11.62 -5.98
N ALA A 30 -4.06 -12.26 -5.20
CA ALA A 30 -4.33 -13.69 -5.29
C ALA A 30 -4.95 -14.10 -6.64
N LYS A 31 -5.87 -13.29 -7.19
CA LYS A 31 -6.47 -13.50 -8.51
C LYS A 31 -5.45 -13.42 -9.67
N GLN A 32 -4.27 -12.87 -9.41
CA GLN A 32 -3.15 -12.84 -10.35
C GLN A 32 -2.13 -13.97 -10.08
N ASP A 33 -2.42 -14.90 -9.17
CA ASP A 33 -1.52 -15.98 -8.71
C ASP A 33 -0.19 -15.48 -8.12
N MET A 34 -0.17 -14.24 -7.62
CA MET A 34 1.06 -13.59 -7.13
C MET A 34 1.15 -13.52 -5.60
N LEU A 35 0.11 -13.92 -4.87
CA LEU A 35 0.09 -13.83 -3.41
C LEU A 35 1.16 -14.71 -2.77
N SER A 36 1.49 -15.86 -3.39
CA SER A 36 2.56 -16.76 -2.94
C SER A 36 3.97 -16.15 -3.02
N ARG A 37 4.13 -15.03 -3.72
CA ARG A 37 5.41 -14.29 -3.81
C ARG A 37 5.53 -13.19 -2.77
N VAL A 38 4.43 -12.87 -2.08
CA VAL A 38 4.42 -11.87 -1.01
C VAL A 38 4.92 -12.54 0.28
N PRO A 39 5.94 -11.98 0.96
CA PRO A 39 6.40 -12.53 2.23
C PRO A 39 5.28 -12.52 3.29
N GLU A 40 5.23 -13.58 4.11
CA GLU A 40 4.10 -13.83 5.03
C GLU A 40 3.87 -12.68 6.02
N GLU A 41 4.91 -11.95 6.42
CA GLU A 41 4.79 -10.82 7.33
C GLU A 41 3.91 -9.69 6.77
N TYR A 42 3.88 -9.48 5.44
CA TYR A 42 3.04 -8.48 4.78
C TYR A 42 1.58 -8.93 4.64
N LEU A 43 1.28 -10.19 4.96
CA LEU A 43 -0.09 -10.74 4.94
C LEU A 43 -0.83 -10.53 6.28
N VAL A 44 -0.14 -10.00 7.28
CA VAL A 44 -0.73 -9.57 8.56
C VAL A 44 -1.10 -8.10 8.47
N PHE A 45 -2.33 -7.75 8.86
CA PHE A 45 -2.80 -6.37 8.74
C PHE A 45 -1.97 -5.40 9.57
N SER A 46 -1.47 -4.36 8.90
CA SER A 46 -1.07 -3.08 9.44
C SER A 46 -1.26 -2.04 8.34
N PHE A 47 -1.38 -0.75 8.68
CA PHE A 47 -1.46 0.28 7.62
C PHE A 47 -0.23 0.27 6.70
N GLN A 48 0.95 0.03 7.26
CA GLN A 48 2.19 -0.06 6.47
C GLN A 48 2.11 -1.23 5.48
N HIS A 49 1.69 -2.41 5.91
CA HIS A 49 1.58 -3.56 5.01
C HIS A 49 0.49 -3.36 3.95
N LEU A 50 -0.64 -2.74 4.30
CA LEU A 50 -1.63 -2.33 3.30
C LEU A 50 -1.00 -1.44 2.22
N GLU A 51 -0.22 -0.44 2.63
CA GLU A 51 0.50 0.41 1.70
C GLU A 51 1.48 -0.37 0.82
N ASP A 52 2.25 -1.28 1.39
CA ASP A 52 3.21 -2.10 0.66
C ASP A 52 2.52 -3.01 -0.37
N LEU A 53 1.39 -3.62 -0.01
CA LEU A 53 0.59 -4.43 -0.94
C LEU A 53 -0.06 -3.58 -2.04
N VAL A 54 -0.57 -2.39 -1.70
CA VAL A 54 -1.13 -1.44 -2.69
C VAL A 54 -0.05 -0.98 -3.66
N LYS A 55 1.14 -0.62 -3.13
CA LYS A 55 2.30 -0.24 -3.93
C LYS A 55 2.68 -1.38 -4.88
N PHE A 56 2.79 -2.60 -4.39
CA PHE A 56 3.06 -3.77 -5.21
C PHE A 56 2.03 -3.98 -6.32
N ALA A 57 0.73 -3.99 -5.97
CA ALA A 57 -0.35 -4.16 -6.94
C ALA A 57 -0.35 -3.05 -8.01
N TYR A 58 -0.03 -1.80 -7.63
CA TYR A 58 0.08 -0.69 -8.56
C TYR A 58 1.25 -0.87 -9.53
N PHE A 59 2.45 -1.18 -9.04
CA PHE A 59 3.63 -1.37 -9.90
C PHE A 59 3.56 -2.62 -10.77
N ALA A 60 2.86 -3.66 -10.30
CA ALA A 60 2.58 -4.86 -11.09
C ALA A 60 1.44 -4.64 -12.12
N GLY A 61 0.76 -3.49 -12.08
CA GLY A 61 -0.31 -3.14 -13.02
C GLY A 61 -1.67 -3.79 -12.71
N PHE A 62 -1.87 -4.32 -11.50
CA PHE A 62 -3.12 -4.96 -11.08
C PHE A 62 -4.20 -3.94 -10.71
N ILE A 63 -3.79 -2.73 -10.32
CA ILE A 63 -4.67 -1.63 -9.96
C ILE A 63 -4.15 -0.31 -10.53
N GLN A 64 -5.05 0.65 -10.72
CA GLN A 64 -4.72 2.00 -11.16
C GLN A 64 -4.43 2.94 -9.99
N LEU A 65 -3.82 4.10 -10.27
CA LEU A 65 -3.51 5.11 -9.25
C LEU A 65 -4.76 5.59 -8.48
N GLY A 66 -5.91 5.63 -9.15
CA GLY A 66 -7.18 6.00 -8.52
C GLY A 66 -7.63 5.00 -7.46
N GLU A 67 -7.46 3.71 -7.74
CA GLU A 67 -7.76 2.61 -6.82
C GLU A 67 -6.77 2.58 -5.65
N ALA A 68 -5.48 2.75 -5.93
CA ALA A 68 -4.45 2.86 -4.88
C ALA A 68 -4.78 3.96 -3.86
N ARG A 69 -5.22 5.13 -4.34
CA ARG A 69 -5.69 6.22 -3.47
C ARG A 69 -6.90 5.82 -2.63
N GLN A 70 -7.88 5.13 -3.23
CA GLN A 70 -9.08 4.69 -2.53
C GLN A 70 -8.76 3.67 -1.44
N PHE A 71 -7.93 2.66 -1.75
CA PHE A 71 -7.51 1.65 -0.78
C PHE A 71 -6.81 2.26 0.43
N LEU A 72 -5.98 3.28 0.22
CA LEU A 72 -5.24 3.96 1.29
C LEU A 72 -6.03 5.09 1.99
N LEU A 73 -7.29 5.31 1.62
CA LEU A 73 -8.13 6.40 2.12
C LEU A 73 -7.44 7.78 2.05
N LEU A 74 -6.60 7.98 1.03
CA LEU A 74 -5.82 9.19 0.89
C LEU A 74 -6.63 10.33 0.27
N PRO A 75 -6.48 11.57 0.77
CA PRO A 75 -7.01 12.74 0.07
C PRO A 75 -6.33 12.88 -1.29
N LYS A 76 -7.03 13.48 -2.26
CA LYS A 76 -6.56 13.62 -3.65
C LYS A 76 -5.16 14.24 -3.74
N GLU A 77 -4.84 15.19 -2.88
CA GLU A 77 -3.57 15.90 -2.89
C GLU A 77 -2.41 15.09 -2.32
N ALA A 78 -2.67 14.10 -1.46
CA ALA A 78 -1.64 13.27 -0.84
C ALA A 78 -1.11 12.17 -1.77
N MET A 79 -1.87 11.79 -2.81
CA MET A 79 -1.47 10.67 -3.68
C MET A 79 -0.23 10.98 -4.52
N ARG A 80 -0.10 12.21 -5.02
CA ARG A 80 1.04 12.60 -5.88
C ARG A 80 2.38 12.59 -5.13
N PRO A 81 2.51 13.22 -3.95
CA PRO A 81 3.72 13.10 -3.12
C PRO A 81 4.03 11.65 -2.77
N ARG A 82 3.01 10.86 -2.42
CA ARG A 82 3.18 9.45 -2.06
C ARG A 82 3.71 8.61 -3.21
N LEU A 83 3.17 8.81 -4.41
CA LEU A 83 3.64 8.13 -5.61
C LEU A 83 5.12 8.43 -5.89
N ARG A 84 5.55 9.70 -5.73
CA ARG A 84 6.96 10.09 -5.88
C ARG A 84 7.85 9.33 -4.90
N GLN A 85 7.46 9.28 -3.63
CA GLN A 85 8.18 8.54 -2.59
C GLN A 85 8.33 7.06 -2.98
N TRP A 86 7.27 6.41 -3.47
CA TRP A 86 7.35 5.01 -3.89
C TRP A 86 8.33 4.77 -5.05
N TYR A 87 8.38 5.66 -6.04
CA TYR A 87 9.36 5.58 -7.12
C TYR A 87 10.80 5.78 -6.63
N GLU A 88 11.01 6.71 -5.69
CA GLU A 88 12.32 6.92 -5.05
C GLU A 88 12.77 5.67 -4.28
N GLU A 89 11.87 5.08 -3.48
CA GLU A 89 12.14 3.85 -2.73
C GLU A 89 12.50 2.66 -3.65
N ILE A 90 11.81 2.50 -4.77
CA ILE A 90 12.12 1.45 -5.76
C ILE A 90 13.46 1.73 -6.45
N ARG A 91 13.76 3.00 -6.74
CA ARG A 91 15.05 3.38 -7.32
C ARG A 91 16.21 3.06 -6.37
N GLU A 92 16.03 3.27 -5.07
CA GLU A 92 17.07 3.06 -4.06
C GLU A 92 17.24 1.60 -3.68
N LYS A 93 16.13 0.87 -3.46
CA LYS A 93 16.15 -0.49 -2.91
C LYS A 93 15.97 -1.58 -3.97
N GLY A 94 15.59 -1.21 -5.19
CA GLY A 94 15.25 -2.16 -6.25
C GLY A 94 13.84 -2.72 -6.08
N CYS A 95 13.70 -4.03 -6.24
CA CYS A 95 12.41 -4.68 -6.04
C CYS A 95 11.95 -4.57 -4.58
N TRP A 96 10.67 -4.31 -4.36
CA TRP A 96 10.15 -4.00 -3.02
C TRP A 96 9.52 -5.22 -2.32
N LEU A 97 8.99 -6.18 -3.07
CA LEU A 97 8.45 -7.46 -2.58
C LEU A 97 8.97 -8.66 -3.39
N CYS A 98 10.11 -8.48 -4.03
CA CYS A 98 11.02 -9.54 -4.41
C CYS A 98 12.41 -9.16 -3.88
#